data_AF-A0A8S3PPW9-F1
#
_entry.id   AF-A0A8S3PPW9-F1
#
_cell.length_a   1.000
_cell.length_b   1.000
_cell.length_c   1.000
_cell.angle_alpha   90.00
_cell.angle_beta   90.00
_cell.angle_gamma   90.00
#
_symmetry.space_group_name_H-M   'P 1'
#
loop_
_entity.id
_entity.type
_entity.pdbx_description
1 polymer ?
#
loop_
_entity_poly.entity_id
_entity_poly.type
_entity_poly.pdbx_seq_one_letter_code
_entity_poly.pdbx_strand_id
1 'polypeptide(L)'
;MIVYPGVRFKYNPLEGFEDAILGRSINGWMDSDLFLTWLRETFLPHIKARKVSLPVVLFVDGHSTHISLEANEFSRRENFVMYCLQQHASHIMQPLDLCLFSSLKYNWRKSVRTYQMENPGETVTKAVFAKVFKSAWDISANVENAVKGFKEAGLFPYKPSAVIENPKLGPSCLFPEFKHDPLPVTSI
;
A
#
# COMPACT_ATOMS: atom_id res chain seq x y z
N MET A 1 -10.62 -2.84 2.93
CA MET A 1 -11.67 -1.81 3.11
C MET A 1 -11.57 -0.84 1.94
N ILE A 2 -12.68 -0.52 1.28
CA ILE A 2 -12.77 0.51 0.25
C ILE A 2 -13.47 1.71 0.87
N VAL A 3 -12.82 2.88 0.86
CA VAL A 3 -13.35 4.09 1.48
C VAL A 3 -14.01 4.96 0.41
N TYR A 4 -15.29 5.28 0.60
CA TYR A 4 -16.04 6.15 -0.29
C TYR A 4 -16.34 7.50 0.35
N PRO A 5 -16.30 8.60 -0.42
CA PRO A 5 -16.78 9.90 0.05
C PRO A 5 -18.31 9.93 0.15
N GLY A 6 -18.82 10.59 1.19
CA GLY A 6 -20.24 10.89 1.38
C GLY A 6 -20.99 9.91 2.29
N VAL A 7 -22.25 10.25 2.58
CA VAL A 7 -23.05 9.57 3.62
C VAL A 7 -24.07 8.58 3.04
N ARG A 8 -24.58 8.84 1.83
CA ARG A 8 -25.65 8.05 1.17
C ARG A 8 -25.27 7.74 -0.28
N PHE A 9 -25.47 6.49 -0.69
CA PHE A 9 -25.29 6.03 -2.08
C PHE A 9 -26.66 5.77 -2.71
N LYS A 10 -26.82 6.15 -3.98
CA LYS A 10 -27.99 5.76 -4.81
C LYS A 10 -27.79 4.41 -5.52
N TYR A 11 -26.63 3.79 -5.32
CA TYR A 11 -26.16 2.55 -5.93
C TYR A 11 -25.51 1.70 -4.84
N ASN A 12 -25.26 0.41 -5.11
CA ASN A 12 -24.48 -0.44 -4.22
C ASN A 12 -22.97 -0.17 -4.44
N PRO A 13 -22.24 0.43 -3.49
CA PRO A 13 -20.84 0.78 -3.69
C PRO A 13 -19.90 -0.43 -3.71
N LEU A 14 -20.37 -1.61 -3.28
CA LEU A 14 -19.57 -2.84 -3.26
C LEU A 14 -20.08 -3.87 -4.27
N GLU A 15 -20.91 -3.46 -5.24
CA GLU A 15 -21.38 -4.37 -6.28
C GLU A 15 -20.19 -5.02 -7.01
N GLY A 16 -20.19 -6.35 -7.07
CA GLY A 16 -19.12 -7.15 -7.65
C GLY A 16 -17.87 -7.29 -6.76
N PHE A 17 -17.90 -6.83 -5.51
CA PHE A 17 -16.87 -7.06 -4.49
C PHE A 17 -17.49 -7.15 -3.09
N GLU A 18 -18.42 -8.09 -2.90
CA GLU A 18 -19.26 -8.20 -1.71
C GLU A 18 -18.48 -8.59 -0.44
N ASP A 19 -17.31 -9.23 -0.58
CA ASP A 19 -16.41 -9.56 0.52
C ASP A 19 -15.53 -8.37 0.97
N ALA A 20 -15.54 -7.25 0.23
CA ALA A 20 -14.86 -6.04 0.67
C ALA A 20 -15.62 -5.37 1.82
N ILE A 21 -14.86 -4.68 2.68
CA ILE A 21 -15.42 -3.86 3.76
C ILE A 21 -15.62 -2.43 3.25
N LEU A 22 -16.80 -1.85 3.49
CA LEU A 22 -17.13 -0.47 3.14
C LEU A 22 -16.70 0.49 4.25
N GLY A 23 -15.76 1.39 3.94
CA GLY A 23 -15.44 2.55 4.76
C GLY A 23 -16.11 3.81 4.20
N ARG A 24 -16.38 4.79 5.06
CA ARG A 24 -16.96 6.08 4.67
C ARG A 24 -16.31 7.21 5.42
N SER A 25 -16.04 8.29 4.71
CA SER A 25 -15.63 9.56 5.29
C SER A 25 -16.13 10.70 4.41
N ILE A 26 -16.04 11.95 4.89
CA ILE A 26 -16.57 13.11 4.15
C ILE A 26 -15.82 13.29 2.83
N ASN A 27 -14.50 13.17 2.86
CA ASN A 27 -13.61 13.36 1.71
C ASN A 27 -13.26 12.05 0.99
N GLY A 28 -13.64 10.88 1.54
CA GLY A 28 -13.28 9.57 1.00
C GLY A 28 -11.87 9.11 1.36
N TRP A 29 -11.20 9.80 2.28
CA TRP A 29 -9.89 9.42 2.82
C TRP A 29 -10.04 8.66 4.12
N MET A 30 -9.00 7.92 4.50
CA MET A 30 -8.93 7.33 5.83
C MET A 30 -8.72 8.44 6.88
N ASP A 31 -9.42 8.35 8.00
CA ASP A 31 -9.22 9.17 9.20
C ASP A 31 -8.96 8.27 10.42
N SER A 32 -8.66 8.87 11.58
CA SER A 32 -8.33 8.13 12.81
C SER A 32 -9.47 7.24 13.29
N ASP A 33 -10.72 7.69 13.19
CA ASP A 33 -11.90 6.94 13.64
C ASP A 33 -12.15 5.73 12.73
N LEU A 34 -12.04 5.92 11.42
CA LEU A 34 -12.19 4.86 10.43
C LEU A 34 -11.04 3.86 10.53
N PHE A 35 -9.82 4.32 10.81
CA PHE A 35 -8.69 3.44 11.05
C PHE A 35 -8.87 2.59 12.31
N LEU A 36 -9.34 3.18 13.42
CA LEU A 36 -9.66 2.46 14.65
C LEU A 36 -10.81 1.45 14.43
N THR A 37 -11.81 1.82 13.65
CA THR A 37 -12.90 0.93 13.24
C THR A 37 -12.34 -0.26 12.44
N TRP A 38 -11.46 0.00 11.48
CA TRP A 38 -10.79 -1.06 10.73
C TRP A 38 -9.95 -1.98 11.63
N LEU A 39 -9.25 -1.45 12.64
CA LEU A 39 -8.52 -2.27 13.61
C LEU A 39 -9.45 -3.23 14.38
N ARG A 40 -10.59 -2.70 14.86
CA ARG A 40 -11.57 -3.43 15.69
C ARG A 40 -12.38 -4.45 14.91
N GLU A 41 -12.85 -4.07 13.73
CA GLU A 41 -13.86 -4.82 12.98
C GLU A 41 -13.26 -5.65 11.85
N THR A 42 -12.04 -5.34 11.41
CA THR A 42 -11.39 -6.05 10.30
C THR A 42 -10.10 -6.73 10.73
N PHE A 43 -9.09 -5.97 11.14
CA PHE A 43 -7.74 -6.49 11.34
C PHE A 43 -7.70 -7.55 12.44
N LEU A 44 -8.13 -7.20 13.65
CA LEU A 44 -8.04 -8.11 14.79
C LEU A 44 -8.94 -9.35 14.64
N PRO A 45 -10.22 -9.24 14.21
CA PRO A 45 -11.04 -10.41 13.92
C PRO A 45 -10.39 -11.35 12.90
N HIS A 46 -9.72 -10.82 11.88
CA HIS A 46 -9.03 -11.61 10.87
C HIS A 46 -7.82 -12.37 11.43
N ILE A 47 -7.03 -11.74 12.30
CA ILE A 47 -5.92 -12.38 13.02
C ILE A 47 -6.44 -13.49 13.93
N LYS A 48 -7.49 -13.22 14.71
CA LYS A 48 -8.12 -14.20 15.62
C LYS A 48 -8.73 -15.39 14.86
N ALA A 49 -9.42 -15.14 13.75
CA ALA A 49 -10.01 -16.19 12.91
C ALA A 49 -8.96 -17.14 12.33
N ARG A 50 -7.76 -16.63 12.02
CA ARG A 50 -6.62 -17.43 11.55
C ARG A 50 -5.81 -18.09 12.67
N LYS A 51 -6.17 -17.86 13.93
CA LYS A 51 -5.48 -18.41 15.11
C LYS A 51 -3.98 -18.09 15.12
N VAL A 52 -3.62 -16.90 14.65
CA VAL A 52 -2.22 -16.42 14.70
C VAL A 52 -1.86 -16.14 16.16
N SER A 53 -0.67 -16.58 16.58
CA SER A 53 -0.18 -16.31 17.93
C SER A 53 0.09 -14.81 18.11
N LEU A 54 -0.40 -14.26 19.21
CA LEU A 54 -0.10 -12.89 19.62
C LEU A 54 1.19 -12.87 20.47
N PRO A 55 1.95 -11.76 20.47
CA PRO A 55 1.66 -10.53 19.74
C PRO A 55 2.05 -10.60 18.26
N VAL A 56 1.22 -9.98 17.41
CA VAL A 56 1.58 -9.68 16.01
C VAL A 56 2.02 -8.23 15.89
N VAL A 57 2.90 -7.94 14.92
CA VAL A 57 3.33 -6.57 14.61
C VAL A 57 2.57 -6.08 13.37
N LEU A 58 1.85 -4.98 13.53
CA LEU A 58 1.23 -4.22 12.45
C LEU A 58 2.13 -3.04 12.09
N PHE A 59 2.75 -3.10 10.91
CA PHE A 59 3.52 -1.99 10.37
C PHE A 59 2.58 -0.96 9.72
N VAL A 60 2.67 0.29 10.15
CA VAL A 60 1.89 1.42 9.60
C VAL A 60 2.83 2.50 9.08
N ASP A 61 2.39 3.25 8.08
CA ASP A 61 3.10 4.49 7.74
C ASP A 61 2.89 5.56 8.83
N GLY A 62 3.76 6.56 8.86
CA GLY A 62 3.69 7.64 9.86
C GLY A 62 2.65 8.71 9.59
N HIS A 63 1.59 8.40 8.84
CA HIS A 63 0.49 9.34 8.64
C HIS A 63 -0.25 9.57 9.97
N SER A 64 -0.65 10.81 10.23
CA SER A 64 -1.24 11.22 11.52
C SER A 64 -2.50 10.43 11.90
N THR A 65 -3.22 9.89 10.90
CA THR A 65 -4.42 9.06 11.12
C THR A 65 -4.12 7.75 11.82
N HIS A 66 -2.89 7.22 11.68
CA HIS A 66 -2.46 5.98 12.32
C HIS A 66 -1.89 6.20 13.73
N ILE A 67 -1.70 7.45 14.13
CA ILE A 67 -1.04 7.86 15.38
C ILE A 67 -2.10 8.47 16.30
N SER A 68 -3.13 7.69 16.65
CA SER A 68 -4.12 8.08 17.67
C SER A 68 -3.85 7.35 18.99
N LEU A 69 -4.16 8.03 20.11
CA LEU A 69 -4.04 7.46 21.45
C LEU A 69 -4.93 6.22 21.58
N GLU A 70 -6.15 6.32 21.04
CA GLU A 70 -7.16 5.27 21.09
C GLU A 70 -6.74 4.01 20.34
N ALA A 71 -6.05 4.15 19.20
CA ALA A 71 -5.50 3.01 18.46
C ALA A 71 -4.38 2.31 19.23
N ASN A 72 -3.51 3.07 19.89
CA ASN A 72 -2.42 2.54 20.70
C ASN A 72 -2.93 1.86 21.98
N GLU A 73 -3.88 2.47 22.68
CA GLU A 73 -4.52 1.85 23.84
C GLU A 73 -5.26 0.57 23.45
N PHE A 74 -5.93 0.56 22.30
CA PHE A 74 -6.55 -0.63 21.74
C PHE A 74 -5.52 -1.72 21.43
N SER A 75 -4.40 -1.39 20.77
CA SER A 75 -3.38 -2.38 20.43
C SER A 75 -2.73 -3.00 21.67
N ARG A 76 -2.44 -2.17 22.69
CA ARG A 76 -1.93 -2.65 23.98
C ARG A 76 -2.91 -3.60 24.67
N ARG A 77 -4.20 -3.25 24.70
CA ARG A 77 -5.24 -4.08 25.34
C ARG A 77 -5.43 -5.42 24.62
N GLU A 78 -5.41 -5.43 23.29
CA GLU A 78 -5.65 -6.62 22.48
C GLU A 78 -4.36 -7.40 22.14
N ASN A 79 -3.23 -7.03 22.77
CA ASN A 79 -1.93 -7.68 22.64
C ASN A 79 -1.41 -7.76 21.20
N PHE A 80 -1.43 -6.65 20.46
CA PHE A 80 -0.66 -6.50 19.22
C PHE A 80 0.15 -5.21 19.23
N VAL A 81 1.23 -5.19 18.47
CA VAL A 81 2.15 -4.05 18.41
C VAL A 81 1.88 -3.26 17.14
N MET A 82 1.61 -1.98 17.28
CA MET A 82 1.66 -1.05 16.14
C MET A 82 3.05 -0.46 16.03
N TYR A 83 3.69 -0.62 14.87
CA TYR A 83 5.00 -0.05 14.59
C TYR A 83 4.90 0.94 13.44
N CYS A 84 5.19 2.20 13.73
CA CYS A 84 5.28 3.26 12.74
C CYS A 84 6.61 3.16 11.98
N LEU A 85 6.55 2.95 10.67
CA LEU A 85 7.73 3.00 9.81
C LEU A 85 8.32 4.41 9.75
N GLN A 86 9.62 4.49 9.51
CA GLN A 86 10.33 5.77 9.42
C GLN A 86 9.76 6.63 8.28
N GLN A 87 9.54 7.91 8.56
CA GLN A 87 9.08 8.88 7.58
C GLN A 87 10.06 8.98 6.40
N HIS A 88 9.54 9.28 5.22
CA HIS A 88 10.28 9.40 3.95
C HIS A 88 11.05 8.13 3.51
N ALA A 89 10.89 7.01 4.21
CA ALA A 89 11.54 5.73 3.87
C ALA A 89 10.59 4.72 3.21
N SER A 90 9.37 5.11 2.83
CA SER A 90 8.36 4.17 2.30
C SER A 90 8.85 3.36 1.10
N HIS A 91 9.54 4.02 0.18
CA HIS A 91 10.19 3.44 -1.00
C HIS A 91 11.33 2.42 -0.71
N ILE A 92 11.66 2.19 0.57
CA ILE A 92 12.70 1.29 1.06
C ILE A 92 12.14 0.29 2.08
N MET A 93 11.26 0.75 2.99
CA MET A 93 10.82 -0.02 4.15
C MET A 93 9.34 -0.40 4.14
N GLN A 94 8.50 0.17 3.26
CA GLN A 94 7.07 -0.12 3.23
C GLN A 94 6.78 -1.30 2.27
N PRO A 95 6.41 -2.49 2.78
CA PRO A 95 6.22 -3.68 1.94
C PRO A 95 5.21 -3.48 0.80
N LEU A 96 4.17 -2.71 1.07
CA LEU A 96 3.12 -2.42 0.08
C LEU A 96 3.65 -1.58 -1.09
N ASP A 97 4.53 -0.61 -0.84
CA ASP A 97 5.12 0.24 -1.89
C ASP A 97 6.14 -0.53 -2.73
N LEU A 98 6.93 -1.39 -2.10
CA LEU A 98 7.97 -2.16 -2.75
C LEU A 98 7.40 -3.19 -3.74
N CYS A 99 6.31 -3.86 -3.37
CA CYS A 99 5.82 -5.00 -4.15
C CYS A 99 4.34 -4.89 -4.55
N LEU A 100 3.41 -4.73 -3.59
CA LEU A 100 1.98 -4.85 -3.89
C LEU A 100 1.48 -3.78 -4.87
N PHE A 101 1.84 -2.51 -4.63
CA PHE A 101 1.27 -1.40 -5.39
C PHE A 101 1.77 -1.32 -6.83
N SER A 102 2.97 -1.80 -7.14
CA SER A 102 3.45 -1.89 -8.52
C SER A 102 2.60 -2.89 -9.32
N SER A 103 2.38 -4.08 -8.75
CA SER A 103 1.50 -5.12 -9.31
C SER A 103 0.05 -4.62 -9.45
N LEU A 104 -0.49 -4.00 -8.39
CA LEU A 104 -1.85 -3.49 -8.38
C LEU A 104 -2.06 -2.38 -9.41
N LYS A 105 -1.12 -1.43 -9.55
CA LYS A 105 -1.20 -0.36 -10.56
C LYS A 105 -1.16 -0.91 -11.98
N TYR A 106 -0.39 -1.97 -12.22
CA TYR A 106 -0.35 -2.62 -13.53
C TYR A 106 -1.67 -3.31 -13.84
N ASN A 107 -2.15 -4.16 -12.93
CA ASN A 107 -3.39 -4.91 -13.11
C ASN A 107 -4.62 -4.02 -13.13
N TRP A 108 -4.65 -2.94 -12.36
CA TRP A 108 -5.70 -1.94 -12.40
C TRP A 108 -5.88 -1.33 -13.79
N ARG A 109 -4.78 -0.91 -14.44
CA ARG A 109 -4.85 -0.36 -15.80
C ARG A 109 -5.38 -1.39 -16.79
N LYS A 110 -5.01 -2.67 -16.63
CA LYS A 110 -5.52 -3.77 -17.44
C LYS A 110 -7.02 -3.97 -17.22
N SER A 111 -7.48 -4.04 -15.97
CA SER A 111 -8.90 -4.19 -15.62
C SER A 111 -9.75 -3.03 -16.14
N VAL A 112 -9.27 -1.78 -16.03
CA VAL A 112 -9.94 -0.61 -16.60
C VAL A 112 -10.06 -0.72 -18.12
N ARG A 113 -8.98 -1.12 -18.81
CA ARG A 113 -9.00 -1.30 -20.27
C ARG A 113 -9.97 -2.40 -20.69
N THR A 114 -9.97 -3.54 -19.99
CA THR A 114 -10.92 -4.63 -20.24
C THR A 114 -12.36 -4.15 -20.07
N TYR A 115 -12.67 -3.45 -18.97
CA TYR A 115 -14.00 -2.88 -18.75
C TYR A 115 -14.43 -1.95 -19.90
N GLN A 116 -13.54 -1.08 -20.37
CA GLN A 116 -13.84 -0.16 -21.48
C GLN A 116 -14.04 -0.86 -22.83
N MET A 117 -13.35 -1.98 -23.07
CA MET A 117 -13.56 -2.79 -24.27
C MET A 117 -14.90 -3.52 -24.23
N GLU A 118 -15.32 -3.98 -23.05
CA GLU A 118 -16.60 -4.66 -22.84
C GLU A 118 -17.79 -3.69 -22.79
N ASN A 119 -17.55 -2.43 -22.42
CA ASN A 119 -18.58 -1.38 -22.27
C ASN A 119 -18.15 -0.13 -23.08
N PRO A 120 -18.29 -0.14 -24.41
CA PRO A 120 -17.85 0.97 -25.26
C PRO A 120 -18.51 2.29 -24.89
N GLY A 121 -17.70 3.34 -24.71
CA GLY A 121 -18.17 4.68 -24.34
C GLY A 121 -18.36 4.91 -22.84
N GLU A 122 -18.21 3.87 -22.01
CA GLU A 122 -18.28 4.00 -20.55
C GLU A 122 -16.91 4.23 -19.91
N THR A 123 -16.94 4.80 -18.70
CA THR A 123 -15.77 4.96 -17.83
C THR A 123 -16.05 4.34 -16.48
N VAL A 124 -14.99 4.00 -15.75
CA VAL A 124 -15.15 3.45 -14.40
C VAL A 124 -15.66 4.54 -13.46
N THR A 125 -16.92 4.43 -13.05
CA THR A 125 -17.56 5.29 -12.06
C THR A 125 -17.40 4.72 -10.65
N LYS A 126 -17.79 5.50 -9.63
CA LYS A 126 -17.81 5.02 -8.24
C LYS A 126 -18.72 3.80 -8.02
N ALA A 127 -19.77 3.65 -8.84
CA ALA A 127 -20.70 2.52 -8.74
C ALA A 127 -20.06 1.21 -9.20
N VAL A 128 -19.32 1.24 -10.31
CA VAL A 128 -18.67 0.05 -10.88
C VAL A 128 -17.23 -0.14 -10.42
N PHE A 129 -16.67 0.81 -9.66
CA PHE A 129 -15.29 0.77 -9.18
C PHE A 129 -14.98 -0.54 -8.45
N ALA A 130 -15.80 -0.96 -7.49
CA ALA A 130 -15.55 -2.15 -6.68
C ALA A 130 -15.42 -3.42 -7.55
N LYS A 131 -16.38 -3.65 -8.45
CA LYS A 131 -16.36 -4.73 -9.45
C LYS A 131 -15.07 -4.75 -10.28
N VAL A 132 -14.68 -3.61 -10.87
CA VAL A 132 -13.48 -3.53 -11.71
C VAL A 132 -12.20 -3.68 -10.88
N PHE A 133 -12.19 -3.10 -9.68
CA PHE A 133 -11.06 -3.14 -8.77
C PHE A 133 -10.81 -4.55 -8.24
N LYS A 134 -11.88 -5.33 -7.98
CA LYS A 134 -11.77 -6.73 -7.56
C LYS A 134 -10.90 -7.54 -8.50
N SER A 135 -11.10 -7.41 -9.82
CA SER A 135 -10.29 -8.15 -10.80
C SER A 135 -8.79 -7.84 -10.69
N ALA A 136 -8.43 -6.58 -10.40
CA ALA A 136 -7.04 -6.21 -10.18
C ALA A 136 -6.53 -6.68 -8.80
N TRP A 137 -7.38 -6.60 -7.79
CA TRP A 137 -7.08 -6.99 -6.41
C TRP A 137 -6.81 -8.50 -6.30
N ASP A 138 -7.67 -9.34 -6.85
CA ASP A 138 -7.56 -10.81 -6.76
C ASP A 138 -6.24 -11.34 -7.37
N ILE A 139 -5.73 -10.65 -8.40
CA ILE A 139 -4.42 -10.99 -9.01
C ILE A 139 -3.26 -10.45 -8.16
N SER A 140 -3.38 -9.24 -7.62
CA SER A 140 -2.25 -8.53 -7.01
C SER A 140 -2.07 -8.85 -5.53
N ALA A 141 -3.16 -9.01 -4.77
CA ALA A 141 -3.16 -9.24 -3.33
C ALA A 141 -2.93 -10.73 -2.99
N ASN A 142 -1.80 -11.26 -3.44
CA ASN A 142 -1.41 -12.66 -3.26
C ASN A 142 -0.26 -12.82 -2.26
N VAL A 143 -0.03 -14.06 -1.82
CA VAL A 143 0.99 -14.40 -0.82
C VAL A 143 2.41 -14.12 -1.32
N GLU A 144 2.68 -14.32 -2.61
CA GLU A 144 4.01 -14.09 -3.20
C GLU A 144 4.41 -12.62 -3.09
N ASN A 145 3.51 -11.71 -3.49
CA ASN A 145 3.72 -10.27 -3.37
C ASN A 145 3.88 -9.83 -1.91
N ALA A 146 3.10 -10.42 -0.99
CA ALA A 146 3.24 -10.15 0.44
C ALA A 146 4.62 -10.57 0.96
N VAL A 147 5.01 -11.83 0.75
CA VAL A 147 6.31 -12.37 1.21
C VAL A 147 7.47 -11.59 0.60
N LYS A 148 7.41 -11.29 -0.70
CA LYS A 148 8.44 -10.51 -1.39
C LYS A 148 8.56 -9.09 -0.81
N GLY A 149 7.44 -8.40 -0.61
CA GLY A 149 7.44 -7.05 -0.02
C GLY A 149 8.08 -7.00 1.37
N PHE A 150 7.75 -7.97 2.24
CA PHE A 150 8.35 -8.05 3.58
C PHE A 150 9.85 -8.38 3.55
N LYS A 151 10.27 -9.23 2.60
CA LYS A 151 11.68 -9.58 2.40
C LYS A 151 12.50 -8.39 1.89
N GLU A 152 11.98 -7.66 0.90
CA GLU A 152 12.64 -6.48 0.33
C GLU A 152 12.73 -5.33 1.34
N ALA A 153 11.71 -5.17 2.19
CA ALA A 153 11.72 -4.22 3.30
C ALA A 153 12.69 -4.61 4.43
N GLY A 154 13.33 -5.79 4.38
CA GLY A 154 14.19 -6.30 5.44
C GLY A 154 13.45 -6.65 6.74
N LEU A 155 12.11 -6.72 6.71
CA LEU A 155 11.26 -6.93 7.89
C LEU A 155 11.09 -8.42 8.20
N PHE A 156 10.93 -9.26 7.17
CA PHE A 156 10.80 -10.71 7.35
C PHE A 156 11.33 -11.53 6.15
N PRO A 157 12.29 -12.44 6.35
CA PRO A 157 13.12 -12.57 7.55
C PRO A 157 13.83 -11.26 7.89
N TYR A 158 14.08 -11.00 9.17
CA TYR A 158 14.71 -9.75 9.60
C TYR A 158 16.11 -9.62 9.02
N LYS A 159 16.32 -8.64 8.13
CA LYS A 159 17.59 -8.40 7.44
C LYS A 159 17.82 -6.89 7.25
N PRO A 160 18.39 -6.21 8.26
CA PRO A 160 18.66 -4.77 8.19
C PRO A 160 19.55 -4.35 7.03
N SER A 161 20.49 -5.20 6.60
CA SER A 161 21.36 -4.88 5.45
C SER A 161 20.59 -4.68 4.15
N ALA A 162 19.41 -5.29 3.97
CA ALA A 162 18.56 -5.04 2.80
C ALA A 162 18.08 -3.58 2.72
N VAL A 163 17.98 -2.92 3.86
CA VAL A 163 17.58 -1.50 3.98
C VAL A 163 18.82 -0.61 3.98
N ILE A 164 19.82 -0.89 4.83
CA ILE A 164 20.98 -0.03 5.06
C ILE A 164 21.89 0.06 3.82
N GLU A 165 22.08 -1.07 3.13
CA GLU A 165 22.93 -1.13 1.93
C GLU A 165 22.14 -0.77 0.66
N ASN A 166 20.90 -0.31 0.78
CA ASN A 166 20.09 0.05 -0.36
C ASN A 166 20.71 1.27 -1.08
N PRO A 167 21.03 1.18 -2.39
CA PRO A 167 21.64 2.28 -3.13
C PRO A 167 20.82 3.58 -3.10
N LYS A 168 19.51 3.49 -2.83
CA LYS A 168 18.62 4.65 -2.66
C LYS A 168 18.96 5.50 -1.43
N LEU A 169 19.68 4.96 -0.44
CA LEU A 169 20.22 5.71 0.69
C LEU A 169 21.61 6.30 0.41
N GLY A 170 22.24 5.92 -0.70
CA GLY A 170 23.54 6.45 -1.10
C GLY A 170 23.45 7.93 -1.50
N PRO A 171 24.56 8.68 -1.38
CA PRO A 171 24.61 10.04 -1.89
C PRO A 171 24.29 10.06 -3.39
N SER A 172 23.62 11.12 -3.85
CA SER A 172 23.43 11.34 -5.29
C SER A 172 24.78 11.27 -6.00
N CYS A 173 24.87 10.49 -7.09
CA CYS A 173 26.09 10.43 -7.89
C CYS A 173 26.47 11.85 -8.32
N LEU A 174 27.69 12.28 -7.97
CA LEU A 174 28.27 13.48 -8.59
C LEU A 174 28.41 13.17 -10.09
N PHE A 175 27.95 14.10 -10.94
CA PHE A 175 28.23 14.01 -12.37
C PHE A 175 29.74 13.82 -12.54
N PRO A 176 30.20 12.80 -13.29
CA PRO A 176 31.62 12.69 -13.57
C PRO A 176 32.06 13.99 -14.25
N GLU A 177 33.07 14.65 -13.69
CA GLU A 177 33.76 15.73 -14.39
C GLU A 177 34.17 15.18 -15.75
N PHE A 178 33.62 15.74 -16.82
CA PHE A 178 34.12 15.48 -18.16
C PHE A 178 35.57 15.93 -18.15
N LYS A 179 36.51 14.98 -18.09
CA LYS A 179 37.89 15.25 -18.50
C LYS A 179 37.81 15.65 -19.96
N HIS A 180 37.99 16.93 -20.23
CA HIS A 180 38.24 17.40 -21.59
C HIS A 180 39.51 16.70 -22.08
N ASP A 181 39.36 15.73 -22.98
CA ASP A 181 40.49 15.26 -23.76
C ASP A 181 41.00 16.47 -24.59
N PRO A 182 42.28 16.84 -24.50
CA PRO A 182 42.81 17.93 -25.29
C PRO A 182 42.68 17.58 -26.77
N LEU A 183 42.08 18.50 -27.55
CA LEU A 183 41.94 18.36 -28.99
C LEU A 183 43.31 18.12 -29.63
N PRO A 184 43.43 17.20 -30.61
CA PRO A 184 44.69 16.94 -31.26
C PRO A 184 45.15 18.18 -32.02
N VAL A 185 46.35 18.67 -31.68
CA VAL A 185 47.04 19.72 -32.41
C VAL A 185 47.53 19.13 -33.73
N THR A 186 46.84 19.42 -34.83
CA THR A 186 47.37 19.18 -36.17
C THR A 186 48.33 20.32 -36.53
N SER A 187 49.63 20.03 -36.52
CA SER A 187 50.64 20.88 -37.14
C SER A 187 50.51 20.81 -38.66
N ILE A 188 50.53 21.98 -39.30
CA ILE A 188 50.50 22.18 -40.76
C ILE A 188 51.85 21.78 -41.38
#